data_AF-A0A2W4UPB5-F1
#
_entry.id   AF-A0A2W4UPB5-F1
#
_cell.length_a   1.000
_cell.length_b   1.000
_cell.length_c   1.000
_cell.angle_alpha   90.00
_cell.angle_beta   90.00
_cell.angle_gamma   90.00
#
_symmetry.space_group_name_H-M   'P 1'
#
loop_
_entity.id
_entity.type
_entity.pdbx_description
1 polymer ?
#
loop_
_entity_poly.entity_id
_entity_poly.type
_entity_poly.pdbx_seq_one_letter_code
_entity_poly.pdbx_strand_id
1 'polypeptide(L)'
;MLSVHTPTLRKMVPFLFLPAGMGLLFEIAIAPSAAQKILALALALFCPELTRMAWVDLQNIELLTIAKTSSETVDTGSPTIAAATAQPKMTEPSAQPQQSQQLNRFRTVVVSTIALEVTGFYLTFASLPVGAVMIVLSQFWFNLLASIQLHPAKPVPIVSLGIQDRQAVLTVNAITAGLLCLWPIQSMRLGLAVALLVLTTLFLAVKYGFHRSE
;
A
#
# COMPACT_ATOMS: atom_id res chain seq x y z
N MET A 1 -8.49 1.10 19.54
CA MET A 1 -7.75 -0.10 19.97
C MET A 1 -7.28 -0.86 18.76
N LEU A 2 -6.00 -0.69 18.40
CA LEU A 2 -5.13 -1.65 17.69
C LEU A 2 -3.77 -0.93 17.56
N SER A 3 -3.03 -0.87 18.68
CA SER A 3 -1.61 -0.46 18.66
C SER A 3 -0.77 -1.62 18.14
N VAL A 4 -1.02 -2.06 16.91
CA VAL A 4 -0.16 -3.06 16.28
C VAL A 4 1.16 -2.37 16.00
N HIS A 5 2.22 -2.67 16.76
CA HIS A 5 3.55 -2.14 16.50
C HIS A 5 3.90 -2.32 15.01
N THR A 6 3.96 -1.20 14.27
CA THR A 6 4.35 -1.11 12.86
C THR A 6 5.56 -2.00 12.51
N PRO A 7 6.64 -2.09 13.34
CA PRO A 7 7.75 -3.00 13.04
C PRO A 7 7.36 -4.48 13.02
N THR A 8 6.49 -4.91 13.92
CA THR A 8 6.00 -6.30 13.97
C THR A 8 5.16 -6.58 12.73
N LEU A 9 4.22 -5.70 12.40
CA LEU A 9 3.38 -5.87 11.21
C LEU A 9 4.22 -5.94 9.93
N ARG A 10 5.21 -5.06 9.77
CA ARG A 10 6.10 -5.07 8.60
C ARG A 10 6.77 -6.44 8.43
N LYS A 11 7.32 -6.99 9.52
CA LYS A 11 7.95 -8.32 9.50
C LYS A 11 6.95 -9.43 9.15
N MET A 12 5.68 -9.28 9.52
CA MET A 12 4.62 -10.27 9.23
C MET A 12 4.13 -10.23 7.78
N VAL A 13 4.19 -9.08 7.08
CA VAL A 13 3.66 -8.93 5.71
C VAL A 13 4.14 -10.04 4.77
N PRO A 14 5.45 -10.32 4.61
CA PRO A 14 5.90 -11.39 3.71
C PRO A 14 5.36 -12.78 4.11
N PHE A 15 5.24 -13.06 5.41
CA PHE A 15 4.69 -14.33 5.89
C PHE A 15 3.19 -14.48 5.63
N LEU A 16 2.45 -13.38 5.47
CA LEU A 16 1.03 -13.42 5.13
C LEU A 16 0.81 -13.62 3.62
N PHE A 17 1.60 -12.94 2.78
CA PHE A 17 1.45 -12.98 1.33
C PHE A 17 2.15 -14.15 0.65
N LEU A 18 3.26 -14.66 1.20
CA LEU A 18 4.00 -15.77 0.57
C LEU A 18 3.16 -17.06 0.44
N PRO A 19 2.43 -17.52 1.47
CA PRO A 19 1.56 -18.69 1.34
C PRO A 19 0.45 -18.47 0.32
N ALA A 20 -0.12 -17.26 0.29
CA ALA A 20 -1.13 -16.86 -0.68
C ALA A 20 -0.61 -16.90 -2.13
N GLY A 21 0.57 -16.33 -2.38
CA GLY A 21 1.22 -16.37 -3.70
C GLY A 21 1.55 -17.80 -4.14
N MET A 22 2.07 -18.63 -3.23
CA MET A 22 2.33 -20.05 -3.49
C MET A 22 1.04 -20.83 -3.78
N GLY A 23 -0.04 -20.54 -3.06
CA GLY A 23 -1.35 -21.13 -3.30
C GLY A 23 -1.91 -20.79 -4.68
N LEU A 24 -1.71 -19.56 -5.16
CA LEU A 24 -2.08 -19.18 -6.53
C LEU A 24 -1.25 -19.92 -7.58
N LEU A 25 0.04 -20.18 -7.33
CA LEU A 25 0.85 -21.00 -8.24
C LEU A 25 0.33 -22.44 -8.31
N PHE A 26 -0.12 -22.99 -7.18
CA PHE A 26 -0.78 -24.30 -7.16
C PHE A 26 -2.12 -24.28 -7.90
N GLU A 27 -2.91 -23.22 -7.74
CA GLU A 27 -4.19 -23.01 -8.44
C GLU A 27 -4.03 -23.08 -9.97
N ILE A 28 -2.92 -22.59 -10.52
CA ILE A 28 -2.61 -22.70 -11.97
C ILE A 28 -2.59 -24.16 -12.45
N ALA A 29 -2.11 -25.09 -11.63
CA ALA A 29 -2.02 -26.50 -12.00
C ALA A 29 -3.41 -27.17 -12.02
N ILE A 30 -4.27 -26.83 -11.06
CA ILE A 30 -5.55 -27.52 -10.83
C ILE A 30 -6.76 -26.82 -11.46
N ALA A 31 -6.67 -25.54 -11.82
CA ALA A 31 -7.82 -24.78 -12.29
C ALA A 31 -8.41 -25.39 -13.59
N PRO A 32 -9.75 -25.51 -13.70
CA PRO A 32 -10.40 -26.23 -14.79
C PRO A 32 -10.39 -25.48 -16.12
N SER A 33 -10.16 -24.16 -16.12
CA SER A 33 -10.21 -23.32 -17.32
C SER A 33 -8.95 -22.51 -17.55
N ALA A 34 -8.60 -22.28 -18.81
CA ALA A 34 -7.46 -21.42 -19.18
C ALA A 34 -7.60 -20.00 -18.60
N ALA A 35 -8.83 -19.45 -18.58
CA ALA A 35 -9.09 -18.14 -18.00
C ALA A 35 -8.73 -18.07 -16.51
N GLN A 36 -9.08 -19.10 -15.72
CA GLN A 36 -8.70 -19.16 -14.30
C GLN A 36 -7.19 -19.34 -14.13
N LYS A 37 -6.54 -20.18 -14.93
CA LYS A 37 -5.08 -20.35 -14.90
C LYS A 37 -4.35 -19.04 -15.16
N ILE A 38 -4.79 -18.29 -16.18
CA ILE A 38 -4.20 -16.99 -16.54
C ILE A 38 -4.47 -15.95 -15.45
N LEU A 39 -5.68 -15.91 -14.88
CA LEU A 39 -5.99 -15.01 -13.77
C LEU A 39 -5.16 -15.32 -12.52
N ALA A 40 -5.03 -16.60 -12.15
CA ALA A 40 -4.20 -17.04 -11.04
C ALA A 40 -2.73 -16.68 -11.26
N LEU A 41 -2.21 -16.87 -12.49
CA LEU A 41 -0.86 -16.43 -12.86
C LEU A 41 -0.68 -14.92 -12.72
N ALA A 42 -1.64 -14.12 -13.21
CA ALA A 42 -1.57 -12.66 -13.09
C ALA A 42 -1.51 -12.23 -11.62
N LEU A 43 -2.37 -12.78 -10.76
CA LEU A 43 -2.36 -12.48 -9.32
C LEU A 43 -1.09 -12.98 -8.63
N ALA A 44 -0.57 -14.16 -9.03
CA ALA A 44 0.68 -14.69 -8.48
C ALA A 44 1.87 -13.79 -8.80
N LEU A 45 1.93 -13.24 -10.02
CA LEU A 45 2.96 -12.27 -10.42
C LEU A 45 2.80 -10.92 -9.70
N PHE A 46 1.56 -10.52 -9.39
CA PHE A 46 1.29 -9.27 -8.68
C PHE A 46 1.51 -9.37 -7.16
N CYS A 47 1.44 -10.56 -6.57
CA CYS A 47 1.57 -10.78 -5.13
C CYS A 47 2.91 -10.26 -4.52
N PRO A 48 4.09 -10.52 -5.12
CA PRO A 48 5.35 -9.95 -4.62
C PRO A 48 5.35 -8.42 -4.62
N GLU A 49 4.69 -7.81 -5.60
CA GLU A 49 4.60 -6.36 -5.70
C GLU A 49 3.77 -5.77 -4.55
N LEU A 50 2.59 -6.32 -4.28
CA LEU A 50 1.75 -5.88 -3.16
C LEU A 50 2.47 -6.04 -1.82
N THR A 51 3.17 -7.17 -1.65
CA THR A 51 4.04 -7.42 -0.48
C THR A 51 5.09 -6.32 -0.33
N ARG A 52 5.75 -5.93 -1.42
CA ARG A 52 6.79 -4.90 -1.43
C ARG A 52 6.20 -3.51 -1.13
N MET A 53 5.07 -3.15 -1.73
CA MET A 53 4.40 -1.87 -1.48
C MET A 53 4.02 -1.73 -0.01
N ALA A 54 3.35 -2.76 0.56
CA ALA A 54 2.99 -2.82 1.97
C ALA A 54 4.22 -2.69 2.89
N TRP A 55 5.34 -3.36 2.54
CA TRP A 55 6.58 -3.25 3.30
C TRP A 55 7.14 -1.83 3.31
N VAL A 56 7.23 -1.19 2.14
CA VAL A 56 7.77 0.16 1.98
C VAL A 56 6.91 1.19 2.71
N ASP A 57 5.58 1.09 2.61
CA ASP A 57 4.67 2.00 3.31
C ASP A 57 4.81 1.90 4.84
N LEU A 58 4.91 0.68 5.38
CA LEU A 58 5.14 0.46 6.80
C LEU A 58 6.52 0.95 7.26
N GLN A 59 7.55 0.78 6.43
CA GLN A 59 8.89 1.30 6.71
C GLN A 59 8.89 2.83 6.77
N ASN A 60 8.23 3.50 5.82
CA ASN A 60 8.13 4.96 5.82
C ASN A 60 7.39 5.48 7.06
N ILE A 61 6.32 4.81 7.49
CA ILE A 61 5.62 5.14 8.73
C ILE A 61 6.54 4.98 9.94
N GLU A 62 7.32 3.90 10.02
CA GLU A 62 8.25 3.65 11.13
C GLU A 62 9.33 4.73 11.20
N LEU A 63 9.98 5.06 10.08
CA LEU A 63 11.04 6.08 10.03
C LEU A 63 10.54 7.44 10.54
N LEU A 64 9.34 7.86 10.11
CA LEU A 64 8.75 9.12 10.57
C LEU A 64 8.29 9.08 12.03
N THR A 65 7.88 7.91 12.52
CA THR A 65 7.55 7.75 13.95
C THR A 65 8.80 7.89 14.81
N ILE A 66 9.93 7.28 14.41
CA ILE A 66 11.20 7.38 15.13
C ILE A 66 11.73 8.81 15.11
N ALA A 67 11.76 9.45 13.93
CA ALA A 67 12.24 10.82 13.79
C ALA A 67 11.45 11.79 14.69
N LYS A 68 10.13 11.60 14.78
CA LYS A 68 9.26 12.40 15.66
C LYS A 68 9.63 12.20 17.15
N THR A 69 9.77 10.96 17.60
CA THR A 69 10.13 10.66 19.00
C THR A 69 11.48 11.27 19.38
N SER A 70 12.47 11.21 18.47
CA SER A 70 13.79 11.81 18.70
C SER A 70 13.75 13.33 18.88
N SER A 71 12.89 14.02 18.13
CA SER A 71 12.70 15.48 18.28
C SER A 71 12.00 15.86 19.59
N GLU A 72 11.05 15.06 20.08
CA GLU A 72 10.35 15.33 21.35
C GLU A 72 11.25 15.09 22.58
N THR A 73 12.18 14.14 22.53
CA THR A 73 13.10 13.84 23.66
C THR A 73 14.19 14.89 23.89
N VAL A 74 14.50 15.74 22.90
CA VAL A 74 15.55 16.75 23.02
C VAL A 74 15.06 18.01 23.77
N ASP A 75 13.74 18.24 23.83
CA ASP A 75 13.17 19.47 24.38
C ASP A 75 12.80 19.40 25.88
N THR A 76 12.92 18.24 26.52
CA THR A 76 12.54 18.04 27.94
C THR A 76 13.73 17.95 28.93
N GLY A 77 14.93 18.38 28.54
CA GLY A 77 16.16 18.18 29.31
C GLY A 77 16.94 19.44 29.71
N SER A 78 16.37 20.35 30.52
CA SER A 78 17.15 21.25 31.40
C SER A 78 16.29 21.96 32.45
N PRO A 79 16.48 21.71 33.76
CA PRO A 79 16.17 22.69 34.79
C PRO A 79 17.47 23.41 35.16
N THR A 80 17.76 24.54 34.49
CA THR A 80 18.77 25.49 34.99
C THR A 80 18.07 26.79 35.34
N ILE A 81 18.00 27.04 36.64
CA ILE A 81 17.69 28.34 37.23
C ILE A 81 18.75 29.33 36.75
N ALA A 82 18.38 30.31 35.92
CA ALA A 82 19.04 31.61 35.85
C ALA A 82 18.20 32.59 35.02
N ALA A 83 17.92 33.72 35.63
CA ALA A 83 17.04 34.77 35.15
C ALA A 83 17.67 35.65 34.05
N ALA A 84 16.78 36.40 33.39
CA ALA A 84 17.01 37.63 32.62
C ALA A 84 17.76 37.49 31.29
N THR A 85 17.01 37.53 30.18
CA THR A 85 16.88 38.72 29.31
C THR A 85 15.79 38.40 28.27
N ALA A 86 14.72 39.21 28.21
CA ALA A 86 13.63 39.02 27.28
C ALA A 86 14.09 39.35 25.84
N GLN A 87 14.24 38.32 25.01
CA GLN A 87 14.18 38.44 23.55
C GLN A 87 12.82 37.90 23.08
N PRO A 88 12.17 38.53 22.07
CA PRO A 88 10.95 38.01 21.49
C PRO A 88 11.33 36.78 20.66
N LYS A 89 11.29 35.60 21.29
CA LYS A 89 11.35 34.32 20.58
C LYS A 89 10.10 34.29 19.70
N MET A 90 10.28 34.57 18.40
CA MET A 90 9.24 34.39 17.39
C MET A 90 8.65 33.00 17.62
N THR A 91 7.36 33.00 17.95
CA THR A 91 6.53 31.84 18.16
C THR A 91 6.70 30.91 16.96
N GLU A 92 7.44 29.82 17.14
CA GLU A 92 7.48 28.72 16.19
C GLU A 92 6.06 28.14 16.16
N PRO A 93 5.32 28.23 15.04
CA PRO A 93 3.91 27.92 15.04
C PRO A 93 3.70 26.39 15.01
N SER A 94 3.41 25.80 16.16
CA SER A 94 2.30 24.83 16.40
C SER A 94 1.95 23.76 15.34
N ALA A 95 2.88 23.28 14.51
CA ALA A 95 2.60 22.34 13.41
C ALA A 95 2.52 20.84 13.81
N GLN A 96 2.88 20.49 15.05
CA GLN A 96 3.00 19.10 15.50
C GLN A 96 1.70 18.27 15.62
N PRO A 97 0.53 18.81 16.04
CA PRO A 97 -0.68 18.00 16.24
C PRO A 97 -1.23 17.46 14.91
N GLN A 98 -1.27 18.31 13.89
CA GLN A 98 -1.87 18.00 12.58
C GLN A 98 -1.08 16.92 11.83
N GLN A 99 0.26 16.98 11.89
CA GLN A 99 1.14 15.99 11.26
C GLN A 99 0.96 14.60 11.88
N SER A 100 0.79 14.53 13.20
CA SER A 100 0.58 13.26 13.91
C SER A 100 -0.76 12.61 13.57
N GLN A 101 -1.83 13.41 13.41
CA GLN A 101 -3.14 12.95 12.99
C GLN A 101 -3.11 12.43 11.54
N GLN A 102 -2.42 13.13 10.64
CA GLN A 102 -2.23 12.69 9.25
C GLN A 102 -1.48 11.36 9.16
N LEU A 103 -0.38 11.21 9.91
CA LEU A 103 0.38 9.96 9.94
C LEU A 103 -0.45 8.79 10.48
N ASN A 104 -1.24 9.02 11.53
CA ASN A 104 -2.11 7.98 12.09
C ASN A 104 -3.25 7.59 11.13
N ARG A 105 -3.84 8.57 10.44
CA ARG A 105 -4.83 8.30 9.38
C ARG A 105 -4.22 7.49 8.25
N PHE A 106 -3.05 7.87 7.75
CA PHE A 106 -2.35 7.13 6.70
C PHE A 106 -2.01 5.71 7.12
N ARG A 107 -1.50 5.52 8.35
CA ARG A 107 -1.27 4.20 8.93
C ARG A 107 -2.55 3.35 8.94
N THR A 108 -3.67 3.93 9.34
CA THR A 108 -4.96 3.23 9.35
C THR A 108 -5.35 2.78 7.94
N VAL A 109 -5.17 3.65 6.95
CA VAL A 109 -5.42 3.31 5.54
C VAL A 109 -4.52 2.16 5.08
N VAL A 110 -3.20 2.26 5.27
CA VAL A 110 -2.23 1.21 4.91
C VAL A 110 -2.58 -0.13 5.56
N VAL A 111 -2.82 -0.16 6.87
CA VAL A 111 -3.16 -1.40 7.59
C VAL A 111 -4.48 -1.98 7.09
N SER A 112 -5.49 -1.15 6.84
CA SER A 112 -6.77 -1.61 6.28
C SER A 112 -6.60 -2.18 4.87
N THR A 113 -5.76 -1.56 4.03
CA THR A 113 -5.45 -2.05 2.69
C THR A 113 -4.74 -3.40 2.75
N ILE A 114 -3.72 -3.56 3.60
CA ILE A 114 -3.03 -4.85 3.79
C ILE A 114 -4.01 -5.93 4.23
N ALA A 115 -4.86 -5.64 5.22
CA ALA A 115 -5.85 -6.60 5.71
C ALA A 115 -6.83 -7.02 4.60
N LEU A 116 -7.27 -6.05 3.79
CA LEU A 116 -8.09 -6.30 2.62
C LEU A 116 -7.31 -7.17 1.61
N GLU A 117 -6.15 -6.75 1.11
CA GLU A 117 -5.34 -7.53 0.16
C GLU A 117 -5.13 -8.98 0.60
N VAL A 118 -4.72 -9.20 1.85
CA VAL A 118 -4.56 -10.54 2.44
C VAL A 118 -5.88 -11.29 2.38
N THR A 119 -6.98 -10.70 2.86
CA THR A 119 -8.31 -11.31 2.79
C THR A 119 -8.69 -11.67 1.35
N GLY A 120 -8.43 -10.78 0.38
CA GLY A 120 -8.68 -11.01 -1.03
C GLY A 120 -7.88 -12.18 -1.59
N PHE A 121 -6.60 -12.28 -1.25
CA PHE A 121 -5.75 -13.41 -1.63
C PHE A 121 -6.28 -14.73 -1.05
N TYR A 122 -6.64 -14.79 0.23
CA TYR A 122 -7.19 -16.00 0.82
C TYR A 122 -8.60 -16.33 0.29
N LEU A 123 -9.37 -15.32 -0.14
CA LEU A 123 -10.64 -15.54 -0.83
C LEU A 123 -10.46 -16.19 -2.21
N THR A 124 -9.28 -16.10 -2.83
CA THR A 124 -9.04 -16.75 -4.13
C THR A 124 -9.17 -18.27 -4.06
N PHE A 125 -8.88 -18.87 -2.90
CA PHE A 125 -9.07 -20.31 -2.66
C PHE A 125 -10.54 -20.74 -2.66
N ALA A 126 -11.46 -19.84 -2.29
CA ALA A 126 -12.90 -20.10 -2.37
C ALA A 126 -13.46 -19.71 -3.74
N SER A 127 -13.02 -18.56 -4.25
CA SER A 127 -13.43 -18.05 -5.56
C SER A 127 -12.37 -17.08 -6.08
N LEU A 128 -11.56 -17.57 -7.03
CA LEU A 128 -10.53 -16.79 -7.71
C LEU A 128 -11.00 -15.39 -8.16
N PRO A 129 -12.14 -15.23 -8.88
CA PRO A 129 -12.57 -13.90 -9.32
C PRO A 129 -13.02 -13.00 -8.17
N VAL A 130 -13.64 -13.54 -7.12
CA VAL A 130 -14.07 -12.73 -5.97
C VAL A 130 -12.85 -12.22 -5.21
N GLY A 131 -11.86 -13.08 -4.98
CA GLY A 131 -10.58 -12.67 -4.40
C GLY A 131 -9.86 -11.61 -5.25
N ALA A 132 -9.84 -11.79 -6.58
CA ALA A 132 -9.26 -10.82 -7.51
C ALA A 132 -9.95 -9.44 -7.42
N VAL A 133 -11.28 -9.41 -7.43
CA VAL A 133 -12.06 -8.16 -7.27
C VAL A 133 -11.70 -7.50 -5.94
N MET A 134 -11.63 -8.28 -4.86
CA MET A 134 -11.30 -7.73 -3.55
C MET A 134 -9.89 -7.10 -3.53
N ILE A 135 -8.90 -7.78 -4.10
CA ILE A 135 -7.53 -7.24 -4.22
C ILE A 135 -7.54 -5.92 -5.01
N VAL A 136 -8.20 -5.86 -6.16
CA VAL A 136 -8.23 -4.62 -6.96
C VAL A 136 -9.00 -3.50 -6.25
N LEU A 137 -10.11 -3.81 -5.58
CA LEU A 137 -10.85 -2.83 -4.78
C LEU A 137 -10.02 -2.29 -3.60
N SER A 138 -9.15 -3.11 -3.00
CA SER A 138 -8.23 -2.63 -1.96
C SER A 138 -7.24 -1.58 -2.49
N GLN A 139 -6.78 -1.72 -3.74
CA GLN A 139 -5.93 -0.73 -4.40
C GLN A 139 -6.69 0.57 -4.67
N PHE A 140 -7.94 0.45 -5.14
CA PHE A 140 -8.81 1.61 -5.32
C PHE A 140 -9.06 2.33 -3.98
N TRP A 141 -9.36 1.58 -2.92
CA TRP A 141 -9.55 2.08 -1.56
C TRP A 141 -8.32 2.83 -1.04
N PHE A 142 -7.13 2.24 -1.18
CA PHE A 142 -5.87 2.89 -0.81
C PHE A 142 -5.67 4.22 -1.54
N ASN A 143 -5.82 4.20 -2.86
CA ASN A 143 -5.58 5.38 -3.69
C ASN A 143 -6.60 6.51 -3.44
N LEU A 144 -7.81 6.16 -3.01
CA LEU A 144 -8.84 7.13 -2.63
C LEU A 144 -8.58 7.76 -1.25
N LEU A 145 -8.11 6.98 -0.27
CA LEU A 145 -8.02 7.42 1.12
C LEU A 145 -6.63 7.89 1.56
N ALA A 146 -5.57 7.43 0.91
CA ALA A 146 -4.22 7.89 1.16
C ALA A 146 -4.06 9.30 0.57
N SER A 147 -4.37 10.34 1.33
CA SER A 147 -4.25 11.74 0.86
C SER A 147 -2.82 12.31 0.95
N ILE A 148 -1.85 11.50 1.38
CA ILE A 148 -0.47 11.93 1.64
C ILE A 148 0.54 10.96 1.02
N GLN A 149 1.74 11.47 0.75
CA GLN A 149 2.95 10.69 0.46
C GLN A 149 3.99 10.93 1.54
N LEU A 150 4.67 9.86 1.96
CA LEU A 150 5.75 9.93 2.93
C LEU A 150 7.09 9.94 2.18
N HIS A 151 7.92 10.96 2.44
CA HIS A 151 9.27 11.08 1.92
C HIS A 151 10.26 11.27 3.07
N PRO A 152 10.66 10.19 3.77
CA PRO A 152 11.51 10.32 4.95
C PRO A 152 12.88 10.94 4.68
N ALA A 153 13.34 10.97 3.42
CA ALA A 153 14.60 11.58 3.01
C ALA A 153 14.52 13.08 2.64
N LYS A 154 13.32 13.69 2.65
CA LYS A 154 13.11 15.10 2.26
C LYS A 154 12.92 16.00 3.49
N PRO A 155 13.29 17.29 3.43
CA PRO A 155 13.13 18.25 4.54
C PRO A 155 11.66 18.46 4.93
N VAL A 156 10.72 18.24 4.00
CA VAL A 156 9.28 18.17 4.28
C VAL A 156 8.83 16.72 4.10
N PRO A 157 8.74 15.93 5.18
CA PRO A 157 8.54 14.48 5.09
C PRO A 157 7.12 14.05 4.73
N ILE A 158 6.12 14.92 4.91
CA ILE A 158 4.72 14.66 4.56
C ILE A 158 4.30 15.63 3.48
N VAL A 159 4.01 15.10 2.29
CA VAL A 159 3.51 15.88 1.16
C VAL A 159 2.06 15.48 0.92
N SER A 160 1.14 16.45 0.87
CA SER A 160 -0.23 16.18 0.44
C SER A 160 -0.23 15.86 -1.05
N LEU A 161 -0.77 14.69 -1.41
CA LEU A 161 -0.99 14.35 -2.81
C LEU A 161 -2.44 14.66 -3.14
N GLY A 162 -2.65 15.47 -4.17
CA GLY A 162 -3.99 15.74 -4.69
C GLY A 162 -4.55 14.51 -5.40
N ILE A 163 -5.87 14.46 -5.55
CA ILE A 163 -6.53 13.45 -6.40
C ILE A 163 -6.05 13.60 -7.86
N GLN A 164 -5.72 14.82 -8.29
CA GLN A 164 -5.22 15.12 -9.64
C GLN A 164 -3.94 14.35 -9.97
N ASP A 165 -3.00 14.25 -9.02
CA ASP A 165 -1.73 13.52 -9.21
C ASP A 165 -1.94 12.00 -9.33
N ARG A 166 -3.12 11.49 -8.95
CA ARG A 166 -3.45 10.06 -8.88
C ARG A 166 -4.52 9.61 -9.87
N GLN A 167 -5.02 10.50 -10.72
CA GLN A 167 -6.14 10.19 -11.63
C GLN A 167 -5.85 9.01 -12.55
N ALA A 168 -4.62 8.91 -13.07
CA ALA A 168 -4.22 7.80 -13.94
C ALA A 168 -4.33 6.45 -13.20
N VAL A 169 -3.76 6.35 -12.01
CA VAL A 169 -3.78 5.11 -11.20
C VAL A 169 -5.20 4.77 -10.75
N LEU A 170 -5.98 5.77 -10.34
CA LEU A 170 -7.36 5.58 -9.92
C LEU A 170 -8.24 5.09 -11.07
N THR A 171 -8.05 5.65 -12.27
CA THR A 171 -8.78 5.26 -13.48
C THR A 171 -8.45 3.83 -13.87
N VAL A 172 -7.17 3.44 -13.86
CA VAL A 172 -6.76 2.06 -14.17
C VAL A 172 -7.34 1.07 -13.16
N ASN A 173 -7.30 1.37 -11.86
CA ASN A 173 -7.89 0.51 -10.84
C ASN A 173 -9.41 0.40 -10.98
N ALA A 174 -10.11 1.50 -11.25
CA ALA A 174 -11.55 1.52 -11.46
C ALA A 174 -11.97 0.71 -12.70
N ILE A 175 -11.26 0.88 -13.82
CA ILE A 175 -11.48 0.11 -15.04
C ILE A 175 -11.22 -1.37 -14.77
N THR A 176 -10.12 -1.70 -14.11
CA THR A 176 -9.75 -3.10 -13.80
C THR A 176 -10.80 -3.76 -12.90
N ALA A 177 -11.28 -3.06 -11.87
CA ALA A 177 -12.34 -3.54 -11.00
C ALA A 177 -13.66 -3.75 -11.77
N GLY A 178 -14.06 -2.75 -12.59
CA GLY A 178 -15.27 -2.84 -13.41
C GLY A 178 -15.22 -3.99 -14.42
N LEU A 179 -14.06 -4.21 -15.04
CA LEU A 179 -13.83 -5.34 -15.94
C LEU A 179 -13.91 -6.68 -15.20
N LEU A 180 -13.32 -6.80 -14.01
CA LEU A 180 -13.43 -8.00 -13.20
C LEU A 180 -14.86 -8.29 -12.75
N CYS A 181 -15.71 -7.28 -12.54
CA CYS A 181 -17.13 -7.48 -12.27
C CYS A 181 -17.88 -8.15 -13.43
N LEU A 182 -17.35 -8.11 -14.65
CA LEU A 182 -17.90 -8.81 -15.83
C LEU A 182 -17.50 -10.30 -15.88
N TRP A 183 -16.71 -10.79 -14.91
CA TRP A 183 -16.29 -12.19 -14.84
C TRP A 183 -17.41 -13.25 -14.94
N PRO A 184 -18.64 -13.04 -14.41
CA PRO A 184 -19.72 -14.01 -14.58
C PRO A 184 -20.01 -14.35 -16.04
N ILE A 185 -19.77 -13.42 -16.97
CA ILE A 185 -19.99 -13.58 -18.41
C ILE A 185 -18.91 -14.50 -19.01
N GLN A 186 -19.29 -15.75 -19.29
CA GLN A 186 -18.37 -16.80 -19.74
C GLN A 186 -17.52 -16.42 -20.96
N SER A 187 -18.13 -15.78 -21.96
CA SER A 187 -17.44 -15.35 -23.20
C SER A 187 -16.33 -14.33 -22.97
N MET A 188 -16.36 -13.57 -21.86
CA MET A 188 -15.39 -12.52 -21.57
C MET A 188 -14.23 -12.99 -20.69
N ARG A 189 -14.37 -14.11 -19.97
CA ARG A 189 -13.40 -14.55 -18.94
C ARG A 189 -11.96 -14.64 -19.44
N LEU A 190 -11.76 -15.24 -20.62
CA LEU A 190 -10.42 -15.38 -21.18
C LEU A 190 -9.81 -14.03 -21.53
N GLY A 191 -10.57 -13.15 -22.19
CA GLY A 191 -10.14 -11.80 -22.52
C GLY A 191 -9.80 -10.98 -21.28
N LEU A 192 -10.62 -11.05 -20.23
CA LEU A 192 -10.39 -10.39 -18.95
C LEU A 192 -9.10 -10.87 -18.28
N ALA A 193 -8.91 -12.19 -18.20
CA ALA A 193 -7.71 -12.77 -17.59
C ALA A 193 -6.44 -12.37 -18.35
N VAL A 194 -6.47 -12.43 -19.70
CA VAL A 194 -5.34 -12.02 -20.54
C VAL A 194 -5.06 -10.53 -20.38
N ALA A 195 -6.09 -9.68 -20.38
CA ALA A 195 -5.92 -8.23 -20.17
C ALA A 195 -5.27 -7.93 -18.81
N LEU A 196 -5.71 -8.60 -17.73
CA LEU A 196 -5.09 -8.45 -16.41
C LEU A 196 -3.64 -8.93 -16.40
N LEU A 197 -3.34 -10.06 -17.03
CA LEU A 197 -1.97 -10.55 -17.14
C LEU A 197 -1.07 -9.55 -17.88
N VAL A 198 -1.53 -9.03 -19.02
CA VAL A 198 -0.81 -8.02 -19.81
C VAL A 198 -0.58 -6.74 -19.01
N LEU A 199 -1.60 -6.23 -18.32
CA LEU A 199 -1.45 -5.04 -17.47
C LEU A 199 -0.44 -5.27 -16.34
N THR A 200 -0.50 -6.45 -15.70
CA THR A 200 0.43 -6.80 -14.62
C THR A 200 1.87 -6.91 -15.12
N THR A 201 2.08 -7.59 -16.25
CA THR A 201 3.43 -7.77 -16.81
C THR A 201 3.98 -6.45 -17.33
N LEU A 202 3.18 -5.62 -17.99
CA LEU A 202 3.58 -4.28 -18.42
C LEU A 202 3.95 -3.39 -17.22
N PHE A 203 3.12 -3.39 -16.16
CA PHE A 203 3.42 -2.65 -14.93
C PHE A 203 4.77 -3.09 -14.35
N LEU A 204 5.00 -4.39 -14.21
CA LEU A 204 6.27 -4.92 -13.69
C LEU A 204 7.44 -4.58 -14.61
N ALA A 205 7.27 -4.68 -15.93
CA ALA A 205 8.30 -4.34 -16.91
C ALA A 205 8.66 -2.85 -16.89
N VAL A 206 7.67 -1.95 -16.78
CA VAL A 206 7.90 -0.51 -16.64
C VAL A 206 8.65 -0.22 -15.34
N LYS A 207 8.22 -0.82 -14.24
CA LYS A 207 8.76 -0.57 -12.91
C LYS A 207 10.19 -1.12 -12.71
N TYR A 208 10.47 -2.31 -13.22
CA TYR A 208 11.73 -3.02 -12.96
C TYR A 208 12.64 -3.14 -14.20
N GLY A 209 12.09 -3.06 -15.40
CA GLY A 209 12.84 -3.18 -16.66
C GLY A 209 13.56 -1.90 -17.05
N PHE A 210 12.90 -0.75 -16.98
CA PHE A 210 13.50 0.52 -17.45
C PHE A 210 14.42 1.19 -16.42
N HIS A 211 14.33 0.84 -15.14
CA HIS A 211 15.22 1.35 -14.08
C HIS A 211 16.61 0.70 -14.05
N ARG A 212 16.91 -0.19 -15.00
CA ARG A 212 18.23 -0.84 -15.13
C ARG A 212 19.12 -0.20 -16.19
N SER A 213 18.68 0.93 -16.77
CA SER A 213 19.32 1.57 -17.93
C SER A 213 20.18 2.81 -17.59
N GLU A 214 20.39 3.11 -16.30
CA GLU A 214 21.27 4.18 -15.83
C GLU A 214 22.23 3.69 -14.74
#